data_AF-A0AAD3H6Q6-F1
#
_entry.id   AF-A0AAD3H6Q6-F1
#
_cell.length_a   1.000
_cell.length_b   1.000
_cell.length_c   1.000
_cell.angle_alpha   90.00
_cell.angle_beta   90.00
_cell.angle_gamma   90.00
#
_symmetry.space_group_name_H-M   'P 1'
#
loop_
_entity.id
_entity.type
_entity.pdbx_description
1 polymer ?
#
loop_
_entity_poly.entity_id
_entity_poly.type
_entity_poly.pdbx_seq_one_letter_code
_entity_poly.pdbx_strand_id
1 'polypeptide(L)'
;MKSSHLQNILLATVCSLAYGQFEEFGSQRNCPAFKCNEEETPTPKTALSFTSTGCNNIGGGGFSMSGMGMNNQDEAILPCCDLYHSCVQLCSMTKAFCDNNFEKCMDSKCQSITNPEKKKTCETSVQTKKLMMQFSQCKDFNEGQRKNCRCVKNDVLEHERVKIVESFYNKYNPSGVSKVKALVEKSNDGKKFAGLIYQLLKKYPKSIKRIKDPQQKILDDIMNGKLKTNDDKEEVASGDEDAGERIEL
;
A
#
# COMPACT_ATOMS: atom_id res chain seq x y z
N MET A 1 -46.35 -35.95 -42.80
CA MET A 1 -46.39 -36.98 -41.72
C MET A 1 -44.97 -37.19 -41.20
N LYS A 2 -44.73 -37.10 -39.88
CA LYS A 2 -43.48 -37.52 -39.18
C LYS A 2 -42.18 -36.78 -39.63
N SER A 3 -41.13 -36.62 -38.81
CA SER A 3 -41.02 -36.56 -37.34
C SER A 3 -39.61 -36.02 -37.01
N SER A 4 -39.48 -34.75 -36.59
CA SER A 4 -38.17 -34.05 -36.57
C SER A 4 -37.76 -33.48 -35.20
N HIS A 5 -38.30 -34.04 -34.11
CA HIS A 5 -37.85 -33.75 -32.74
C HIS A 5 -37.34 -35.04 -32.08
N LEU A 6 -36.01 -35.16 -31.90
CA LEU A 6 -35.28 -35.94 -30.87
C LEU A 6 -33.81 -36.18 -31.30
N GLN A 7 -32.96 -35.14 -31.29
CA GLN A 7 -31.51 -35.34 -31.46
C GLN A 7 -30.55 -34.28 -30.87
N ASN A 8 -31.06 -33.19 -30.27
CA ASN A 8 -30.22 -32.08 -29.73
C ASN A 8 -30.23 -31.97 -28.19
N ILE A 9 -30.43 -33.08 -27.45
CA ILE A 9 -30.44 -33.07 -25.97
C ILE A 9 -29.47 -34.13 -25.42
N LEU A 10 -28.16 -33.97 -25.71
CA LEU A 10 -27.11 -34.83 -25.11
C LEU A 10 -25.69 -34.22 -25.20
N LEU A 11 -25.55 -32.90 -25.06
CA LEU A 11 -24.25 -32.21 -25.16
C LEU A 11 -24.11 -31.00 -24.21
N ALA A 12 -24.65 -31.11 -22.99
CA ALA A 12 -24.78 -29.98 -22.05
C ALA A 12 -24.43 -30.33 -20.58
N THR A 13 -23.58 -31.34 -20.32
CA THR A 13 -23.39 -31.87 -18.95
C THR A 13 -21.98 -32.37 -18.60
N VAL A 14 -20.92 -31.94 -19.31
CA VAL A 14 -19.53 -32.22 -18.93
C VAL A 14 -18.61 -31.00 -19.15
N CYS A 15 -18.69 -30.00 -18.27
CA CYS A 15 -17.59 -29.01 -18.11
C CYS A 15 -17.59 -28.22 -16.77
N SER A 16 -18.41 -28.61 -15.78
CA SER A 16 -18.66 -27.79 -14.58
C SER A 16 -17.77 -28.09 -13.36
N LEU A 17 -16.68 -28.85 -13.53
CA LEU A 17 -15.74 -29.20 -12.46
C LEU A 17 -14.29 -28.80 -12.81
N ALA A 18 -14.11 -27.52 -13.10
CA ALA A 18 -12.79 -26.89 -13.25
C ALA A 18 -12.70 -25.51 -12.58
N TYR A 19 -13.55 -25.22 -11.59
CA TYR A 19 -13.41 -24.05 -10.69
C TYR A 19 -12.30 -24.28 -9.64
N GLY A 20 -11.15 -24.78 -10.10
CA GLY A 20 -9.96 -25.03 -9.29
C GLY A 20 -9.06 -23.80 -9.20
N GLN A 21 -9.50 -22.81 -8.42
CA GLN A 21 -8.72 -21.71 -7.82
C GLN A 21 -7.36 -21.36 -8.46
N PHE A 22 -7.35 -21.00 -9.75
CA PHE A 22 -6.25 -20.21 -10.30
C PHE A 22 -6.56 -18.74 -9.97
N GLU A 23 -6.07 -18.25 -8.83
CA GLU A 23 -6.12 -16.81 -8.57
C GLU A 23 -5.36 -16.11 -9.70
N GLU A 24 -6.08 -15.21 -10.39
CA GLU A 24 -5.56 -14.51 -11.56
C GLU A 24 -4.36 -13.65 -11.11
N PHE A 25 -3.14 -14.04 -11.50
CA PHE A 25 -1.90 -13.27 -11.30
C PHE A 25 -1.87 -11.97 -12.16
N GLY A 26 -3.04 -11.38 -12.42
CA GLY A 26 -3.24 -10.09 -13.06
C GLY A 26 -3.23 -8.95 -12.03
N SER A 27 -2.48 -7.89 -12.31
CA SER A 27 -2.24 -6.82 -11.35
C SER A 27 -3.54 -6.10 -10.93
N GLN A 28 -3.87 -6.11 -9.64
CA GLN A 28 -4.99 -5.33 -9.07
C GLN A 28 -4.66 -3.82 -8.99
N ARG A 29 -4.37 -3.18 -10.13
CA ARG A 29 -4.19 -1.72 -10.25
C ARG A 29 -5.46 -0.95 -9.85
N ASN A 30 -6.63 -1.58 -9.98
CA ASN A 30 -7.96 -1.00 -9.75
C ASN A 30 -8.45 -1.08 -8.28
N CYS A 31 -7.59 -0.79 -7.30
CA CYS A 31 -8.04 -0.66 -5.91
C CYS A 31 -8.88 0.63 -5.74
N PRO A 32 -10.14 0.54 -5.30
CA PRO A 32 -11.01 1.69 -5.10
C PRO A 32 -10.59 2.51 -3.89
N ALA A 33 -10.79 3.83 -3.94
CA ALA A 33 -10.56 4.70 -2.79
C ALA A 33 -11.45 4.31 -1.60
N PHE A 34 -10.96 4.56 -0.38
CA PHE A 34 -11.72 4.46 0.86
C PHE A 34 -13.04 5.26 0.77
N LYS A 35 -14.15 4.64 1.19
CA LYS A 35 -15.51 5.20 1.13
C LYS A 35 -16.06 5.46 2.53
N CYS A 36 -17.06 6.32 2.59
CA CYS A 36 -17.89 6.61 3.77
C CYS A 36 -19.37 6.47 3.39
N ASN A 37 -20.26 6.73 4.35
CA ASN A 37 -21.71 6.83 4.10
C ASN A 37 -22.03 8.08 3.25
N GLU A 38 -23.25 8.17 2.69
CA GLU A 38 -23.59 9.20 1.69
C GLU A 38 -23.52 10.65 2.24
N GLU A 39 -23.81 10.84 3.54
CA GLU A 39 -23.69 12.14 4.23
C GLU A 39 -22.25 12.52 4.65
N GLU A 40 -21.25 11.67 4.35
CA GLU A 40 -19.89 11.79 4.86
C GLU A 40 -18.82 11.71 3.77
N THR A 41 -17.78 12.54 3.87
CA THR A 41 -16.65 12.53 2.94
C THR A 41 -15.37 11.96 3.57
N PRO A 42 -14.69 10.99 2.91
CA PRO A 42 -13.36 10.51 3.28
C PRO A 42 -12.34 11.63 3.41
N THR A 43 -11.93 11.93 4.64
CA THR A 43 -11.10 13.07 5.00
C THR A 43 -9.90 12.61 5.84
N PRO A 44 -8.69 13.17 5.66
CA PRO A 44 -7.55 12.84 6.50
C PRO A 44 -7.81 13.09 8.00
N LYS A 45 -7.11 12.35 8.85
CA LYS A 45 -6.99 12.68 10.27
C LYS A 45 -6.22 14.00 10.42
N THR A 46 -6.58 14.80 11.43
CA THR A 46 -6.23 16.23 11.52
C THR A 46 -4.72 16.48 11.58
N ALA A 47 -3.95 15.54 12.12
CA ALA A 47 -2.51 15.48 11.98
C ALA A 47 -2.11 14.71 10.71
N LEU A 48 -1.70 15.43 9.66
CA LEU A 48 -1.12 14.83 8.46
C LEU A 48 0.25 14.20 8.78
N SER A 49 0.27 12.91 9.07
CA SER A 49 1.43 12.14 9.55
C SER A 49 1.82 11.04 8.56
N PHE A 50 2.06 11.44 7.31
CA PHE A 50 2.44 10.51 6.24
C PHE A 50 3.80 9.85 6.52
N THR A 51 3.85 8.53 6.36
CA THR A 51 5.07 7.73 6.58
C THR A 51 5.58 7.09 5.30
N SER A 52 6.88 6.76 5.27
CA SER A 52 7.55 6.09 4.14
C SER A 52 8.60 5.10 4.63
N THR A 53 8.74 3.98 3.93
CA THR A 53 9.84 3.00 4.13
C THR A 53 10.96 3.15 3.09
N GLY A 54 11.02 4.29 2.39
CA GLY A 54 11.95 4.53 1.29
C GLY A 54 11.65 3.64 0.08
N CYS A 55 12.68 3.25 -0.67
CA CYS A 55 12.51 2.45 -1.89
C CYS A 55 12.53 0.91 -1.67
N ASN A 56 12.50 0.45 -0.41
CA ASN A 56 12.77 -0.94 -0.04
C ASN A 56 11.53 -1.85 0.00
N ASN A 57 10.33 -1.29 0.22
CA ASN A 57 9.07 -2.04 0.28
C ASN A 57 8.05 -1.41 -0.70
N ILE A 58 8.39 -1.44 -1.99
CA ILE A 58 7.53 -0.92 -3.05
C ILE A 58 6.59 -2.03 -3.49
N GLY A 59 5.30 -1.84 -3.20
CA GLY A 59 4.23 -2.76 -3.60
C GLY A 59 3.55 -3.49 -2.44
N GLY A 60 4.20 -3.60 -1.28
CA GLY A 60 3.64 -4.30 -0.12
C GLY A 60 3.67 -5.83 -0.27
N GLY A 61 2.74 -6.52 0.38
CA GLY A 61 2.59 -7.98 0.27
C GLY A 61 3.70 -8.81 0.95
N GLY A 62 4.61 -8.21 1.72
CA GLY A 62 5.70 -8.92 2.41
C GLY A 62 7.01 -9.05 1.63
N PHE A 63 7.00 -8.74 0.34
CA PHE A 63 8.19 -8.79 -0.53
C PHE A 63 9.12 -7.58 -0.33
N SER A 64 9.73 -7.47 0.86
CA SER A 64 10.71 -6.42 1.17
C SER A 64 12.05 -6.72 0.47
N MET A 65 12.51 -5.80 -0.39
CA MET A 65 13.72 -5.98 -1.22
C MET A 65 14.97 -6.29 -0.41
N SER A 66 15.09 -5.71 0.79
CA SER A 66 16.21 -5.94 1.69
C SER A 66 16.24 -7.37 2.24
N GLY A 67 15.08 -8.05 2.35
CA GLY A 67 15.00 -9.47 2.72
C GLY A 67 15.51 -10.41 1.62
N MET A 68 15.57 -9.94 0.37
CA MET A 68 16.20 -10.63 -0.77
C MET A 68 17.66 -10.17 -0.99
N GLY A 69 18.25 -9.44 -0.05
CA GLY A 69 19.61 -8.87 -0.16
C GLY A 69 19.76 -7.74 -1.18
N MET A 70 18.68 -7.34 -1.87
CA MET A 70 18.73 -6.36 -2.96
C MET A 70 18.58 -4.92 -2.42
N ASN A 71 19.70 -4.24 -2.16
CA ASN A 71 19.69 -2.86 -1.67
C ASN A 71 19.36 -1.83 -2.78
N ASN A 72 18.13 -1.83 -3.26
CA ASN A 72 17.62 -0.96 -4.33
C ASN A 72 17.28 0.48 -3.84
N GLN A 73 18.18 1.09 -3.06
CA GLN A 73 18.14 2.50 -2.67
C GLN A 73 18.92 3.37 -3.66
N ASP A 74 18.32 3.61 -4.82
CA ASP A 74 18.75 4.69 -5.70
C ASP A 74 18.22 6.04 -5.16
N GLU A 75 19.15 6.89 -4.75
CA GLU A 75 18.87 8.23 -4.18
C GLU A 75 18.12 9.15 -5.16
N ALA A 76 18.27 8.98 -6.48
CA ALA A 76 17.63 9.83 -7.48
C ALA A 76 16.10 9.65 -7.49
N ILE A 77 15.63 8.42 -7.27
CA ILE A 77 14.21 8.06 -7.22
C ILE A 77 13.65 7.95 -5.79
N LEU A 78 14.49 8.04 -4.75
CA LEU A 78 14.07 7.99 -3.35
C LEU A 78 12.94 8.98 -2.98
N PRO A 79 12.93 10.25 -3.48
CA PRO A 79 11.79 11.16 -3.28
C PRO A 79 10.49 10.69 -3.94
N CYS A 80 10.57 9.90 -5.03
CA CYS A 80 9.41 9.31 -5.68
C CYS A 80 8.83 8.15 -4.85
N CYS A 81 9.70 7.33 -4.24
CA CYS A 81 9.30 6.27 -3.31
C CYS A 81 8.59 6.85 -2.07
N ASP A 82 9.15 7.91 -1.46
CA ASP A 82 8.52 8.63 -0.34
C ASP A 82 7.14 9.18 -0.69
N LEU A 83 7.02 9.77 -1.89
CA LEU A 83 5.76 10.34 -2.39
C LEU A 83 4.73 9.26 -2.75
N TYR A 84 5.15 8.08 -3.23
CA TYR A 84 4.28 6.93 -3.48
C TYR A 84 3.69 6.38 -2.17
N HIS A 85 4.53 6.11 -1.17
CA HIS A 85 4.08 5.68 0.16
C HIS A 85 3.08 6.68 0.76
N SER A 86 3.35 7.98 0.64
CA SER A 86 2.45 9.03 1.11
C SER A 86 1.14 9.07 0.31
N CYS A 87 1.20 8.82 -1.00
CA CYS A 87 0.01 8.81 -1.87
C CYS A 87 -0.95 7.67 -1.54
N VAL A 88 -0.48 6.46 -1.28
CA VAL A 88 -1.35 5.32 -0.91
C VAL A 88 -2.03 5.49 0.45
N GLN A 89 -1.62 6.49 1.24
CA GLN A 89 -2.27 6.92 2.50
C GLN A 89 -3.30 8.05 2.29
N LEU A 90 -3.47 8.60 1.09
CA LEU A 90 -4.40 9.71 0.81
C LEU A 90 -5.85 9.25 0.65
N CYS A 91 -6.74 9.80 1.47
CA CYS A 91 -8.19 9.62 1.35
C CYS A 91 -8.72 10.10 -0.01
N SER A 92 -9.77 9.48 -0.52
CA SER A 92 -10.36 9.77 -1.85
C SER A 92 -9.44 9.54 -3.07
N MET A 93 -8.19 9.08 -2.87
CA MET A 93 -7.26 8.74 -3.96
C MET A 93 -7.38 7.27 -4.37
N THR A 94 -7.14 6.93 -5.64
CA THR A 94 -7.10 5.53 -6.12
C THR A 94 -5.67 5.01 -6.25
N LYS A 95 -5.46 3.69 -6.16
CA LYS A 95 -4.12 3.11 -6.32
C LYS A 95 -3.54 3.41 -7.70
N ALA A 96 -4.34 3.24 -8.75
CA ALA A 96 -3.98 3.62 -10.12
C ALA A 96 -3.50 5.08 -10.26
N PHE A 97 -4.00 6.05 -9.47
CA PHE A 97 -3.44 7.41 -9.49
C PHE A 97 -2.02 7.42 -8.91
N CYS A 98 -1.80 6.77 -7.76
CA CYS A 98 -0.49 6.72 -7.11
C CYS A 98 0.54 5.96 -7.95
N ASP A 99 0.16 4.82 -8.53
CA ASP A 99 0.99 4.04 -9.45
C ASP A 99 1.44 4.89 -10.64
N ASN A 100 0.49 5.47 -11.40
CA ASN A 100 0.78 6.28 -12.58
C ASN A 100 1.63 7.53 -12.27
N ASN A 101 1.50 8.12 -11.08
CA ASN A 101 2.33 9.27 -10.68
C ASN A 101 3.74 8.83 -10.25
N PHE A 102 3.87 7.67 -9.60
CA PHE A 102 5.14 7.12 -9.17
C PHE A 102 5.99 6.65 -10.35
N GLU A 103 5.40 5.93 -11.32
CA GLU A 103 6.04 5.59 -12.59
C GLU A 103 6.61 6.84 -13.29
N LYS A 104 5.77 7.87 -13.49
CA LYS A 104 6.18 9.14 -14.12
C LYS A 104 7.26 9.90 -13.34
N CYS A 105 7.22 9.86 -12.00
CA CYS A 105 8.24 10.48 -11.16
C CYS A 105 9.59 9.77 -11.32
N MET A 106 9.58 8.43 -11.29
CA MET A 106 10.76 7.59 -11.50
C MET A 106 11.39 7.79 -12.87
N ASP A 107 10.59 7.69 -13.94
CA ASP A 107 11.08 7.85 -15.32
C ASP A 107 11.69 9.24 -15.55
N SER A 108 11.01 10.29 -15.08
CA SER A 108 11.51 11.68 -15.16
C SER A 108 12.82 11.88 -14.38
N LYS A 109 13.02 11.16 -13.27
CA LYS A 109 14.26 11.20 -12.50
C LYS A 109 15.41 10.52 -13.23
N CYS A 110 15.23 9.30 -13.76
CA CYS A 110 16.30 8.64 -14.52
C CYS A 110 16.66 9.41 -15.80
N GLN A 111 15.68 10.00 -16.48
CA GLN A 111 15.90 10.87 -17.65
C GLN A 111 16.76 12.10 -17.34
N SER A 112 16.72 12.61 -16.10
CA SER A 112 17.55 13.75 -15.66
C SER A 112 19.01 13.41 -15.33
N ILE A 113 19.40 12.12 -15.37
CA ILE A 113 20.77 11.69 -15.08
C ILE A 113 21.62 11.74 -16.37
N THR A 114 22.68 12.54 -16.33
CA THR A 114 23.61 12.71 -17.47
C THR A 114 24.70 11.63 -17.55
N ASN A 115 25.10 11.04 -16.43
CA ASN A 115 26.09 9.96 -16.40
C ASN A 115 25.44 8.64 -16.89
N PRO A 116 25.95 7.98 -17.94
CA PRO A 116 25.31 6.80 -18.54
C PRO A 116 25.17 5.60 -17.59
N GLU A 117 26.15 5.35 -16.73
CA GLU A 117 26.16 4.21 -15.80
C GLU A 117 25.10 4.38 -14.72
N LYS A 118 25.09 5.54 -14.06
CA LYS A 118 24.06 5.91 -13.07
C LYS A 118 22.67 5.92 -13.68
N LYS A 119 22.53 6.38 -14.93
CA LYS A 119 21.27 6.33 -15.67
C LYS A 119 20.81 4.90 -15.89
N LYS A 120 21.68 4.00 -16.37
CA LYS A 120 21.37 2.57 -16.55
C LYS A 120 20.98 1.88 -15.24
N THR A 121 21.68 2.18 -14.15
CA THR A 121 21.33 1.69 -12.79
C THR A 121 19.94 2.17 -12.37
N CYS A 122 19.62 3.44 -12.58
CA CYS A 122 18.31 4.02 -12.30
C CYS A 122 17.21 3.34 -13.14
N GLU A 123 17.41 3.22 -14.46
CA GLU A 123 16.46 2.55 -15.37
C GLU A 123 16.21 1.09 -14.96
N THR A 124 17.25 0.36 -14.54
CA THR A 124 17.15 -1.02 -14.01
C THR A 124 16.35 -1.05 -12.68
N SER A 125 16.63 -0.12 -11.77
CA SER A 125 15.90 0.03 -10.49
C SER A 125 14.42 0.35 -10.71
N VAL A 126 14.10 1.18 -11.71
CA VAL A 126 12.73 1.56 -12.07
C VAL A 126 11.97 0.42 -12.76
N GLN A 127 12.59 -0.32 -13.68
CA GLN A 127 12.01 -1.55 -14.24
C GLN A 127 11.66 -2.54 -13.13
N THR A 128 12.60 -2.76 -12.20
CA THR A 128 12.42 -3.65 -11.05
C THR A 128 11.25 -3.20 -10.16
N LYS A 129 11.14 -1.89 -9.86
CA LYS A 129 10.04 -1.36 -9.05
C LYS A 129 8.69 -1.41 -9.79
N LYS A 130 8.66 -1.18 -11.10
CA LYS A 130 7.46 -1.37 -11.95
C LYS A 130 6.97 -2.82 -11.92
N LEU A 131 7.88 -3.80 -11.92
CA LEU A 131 7.54 -5.22 -11.73
C LEU A 131 6.94 -5.48 -10.34
N MET A 132 7.53 -4.97 -9.26
CA MET A 132 6.96 -5.14 -7.91
C MET A 132 5.56 -4.50 -7.78
N MET A 133 5.30 -3.39 -8.49
CA MET A 133 3.98 -2.78 -8.57
C MET A 133 2.94 -3.64 -9.31
N GLN A 134 3.32 -4.61 -10.13
CA GLN A 134 2.37 -5.55 -10.74
C GLN A 134 1.86 -6.57 -9.71
N PHE A 135 2.71 -7.02 -8.79
CA PHE A 135 2.36 -7.93 -7.69
C PHE A 135 1.69 -7.23 -6.49
N SER A 136 1.64 -5.90 -6.49
CA SER A 136 1.11 -5.12 -5.37
C SER A 136 -0.40 -5.28 -5.18
N GLN A 137 -0.80 -5.81 -4.02
CA GLN A 137 -2.19 -6.12 -3.70
C GLN A 137 -2.94 -4.89 -3.15
N CYS A 138 -4.28 -4.91 -3.23
CA CYS A 138 -5.10 -3.86 -2.63
C CYS A 138 -5.06 -3.82 -1.09
N LYS A 139 -4.56 -4.87 -0.42
CA LYS A 139 -4.52 -4.98 1.05
C LYS A 139 -3.80 -3.78 1.70
N ASP A 140 -2.53 -3.57 1.36
CA ASP A 140 -1.71 -2.52 2.00
C ASP A 140 -2.16 -1.10 1.64
N PHE A 141 -2.72 -0.93 0.44
CA PHE A 141 -3.36 0.31 0.00
C PHE A 141 -4.63 0.61 0.82
N ASN A 142 -5.53 -0.37 0.96
CA ASN A 142 -6.77 -0.25 1.75
C ASN A 142 -6.46 -0.02 3.23
N GLU A 143 -5.43 -0.68 3.77
CA GLU A 143 -4.98 -0.51 5.14
C GLU A 143 -4.31 0.86 5.36
N GLY A 144 -3.50 1.32 4.41
CA GLY A 144 -2.86 2.65 4.41
C GLY A 144 -3.89 3.78 4.47
N GLN A 145 -4.96 3.69 3.67
CA GLN A 145 -6.08 4.64 3.76
C GLN A 145 -6.89 4.46 5.04
N ARG A 146 -7.27 3.23 5.44
CA ARG A 146 -8.02 2.99 6.69
C ARG A 146 -7.29 3.52 7.95
N LYS A 147 -5.95 3.48 7.96
CA LYS A 147 -5.14 4.06 9.05
C LYS A 147 -5.15 5.60 9.06
N ASN A 148 -5.15 6.24 7.90
CA ASN A 148 -5.00 7.71 7.78
C ASN A 148 -6.31 8.49 7.62
N CYS A 149 -7.39 7.82 7.21
CA CYS A 149 -8.67 8.43 6.92
C CYS A 149 -9.68 8.32 8.06
N ARG A 150 -10.65 9.23 8.04
CA ARG A 150 -11.89 9.20 8.82
C ARG A 150 -13.04 9.66 7.93
N CYS A 151 -14.25 9.29 8.32
CA CYS A 151 -15.46 9.91 7.77
C CYS A 151 -15.73 11.22 8.52
N VAL A 152 -16.21 12.22 7.79
CA VAL A 152 -16.52 13.57 8.28
C VAL A 152 -17.79 14.01 7.57
N LYS A 153 -18.81 14.42 8.34
CA LYS A 153 -20.08 14.90 7.79
C LYS A 153 -19.87 16.08 6.84
N ASN A 154 -20.69 16.13 5.79
CA ASN A 154 -20.55 17.09 4.70
C ASN A 154 -20.81 18.56 5.13
N ASP A 155 -21.54 18.79 6.23
CA ASP A 155 -21.84 20.10 6.83
C ASP A 155 -20.59 20.79 7.44
N VAL A 156 -19.70 20.04 8.09
CA VAL A 156 -18.47 20.54 8.72
C VAL A 156 -17.21 20.35 7.86
N LEU A 157 -17.37 19.80 6.65
CA LEU A 157 -16.28 19.34 5.79
C LEU A 157 -15.32 20.43 5.34
N GLU A 158 -15.80 21.63 4.97
CA GLU A 158 -14.91 22.75 4.59
C GLU A 158 -14.01 23.15 5.76
N HIS A 159 -14.61 23.34 6.94
CA HIS A 159 -13.93 23.73 8.18
C HIS A 159 -12.85 22.71 8.59
N GLU A 160 -13.15 21.40 8.53
CA GLU A 160 -12.16 20.36 8.83
C GLU A 160 -11.04 20.30 7.78
N ARG A 161 -11.34 20.55 6.49
CA ARG A 161 -10.32 20.67 5.43
C ARG A 161 -9.43 21.89 5.59
N VAL A 162 -9.98 23.04 6.00
CA VAL A 162 -9.23 24.25 6.34
C VAL A 162 -8.25 23.95 7.47
N LYS A 163 -8.70 23.39 8.60
CA LYS A 163 -7.82 23.00 9.72
C LYS A 163 -6.67 22.09 9.30
N ILE A 164 -6.95 21.09 8.45
CA ILE A 164 -5.95 20.12 7.95
C ILE A 164 -4.85 20.83 7.15
N VAL A 165 -5.22 21.68 6.19
CA VAL A 165 -4.26 22.40 5.35
C VAL A 165 -3.56 23.51 6.13
N GLU A 166 -4.26 24.22 7.02
CA GLU A 166 -3.69 25.22 7.92
C GLU A 166 -2.65 24.61 8.88
N SER A 167 -2.94 23.47 9.50
CA SER A 167 -2.00 22.75 10.36
C SER A 167 -0.73 22.33 9.61
N PHE A 168 -0.86 21.96 8.33
CA PHE A 168 0.29 21.68 7.46
C PHE A 168 1.10 22.94 7.14
N TYR A 169 0.43 24.04 6.77
CA TYR A 169 1.09 25.30 6.45
C TYR A 169 1.78 25.92 7.68
N ASN A 170 1.15 25.93 8.85
CA ASN A 170 1.77 26.36 10.11
C ASN A 170 3.06 25.59 10.44
N LYS A 171 3.20 24.34 10.01
CA LYS A 171 4.37 23.50 10.27
C LYS A 171 5.45 23.56 9.17
N TYR A 172 5.07 23.75 7.90
CA TYR A 172 5.99 23.63 6.75
C TYR A 172 6.09 24.86 5.85
N ASN A 173 5.16 25.82 5.94
CA ASN A 173 5.16 27.08 5.18
C ASN A 173 4.27 28.17 5.84
N PRO A 174 4.66 28.76 6.99
CA PRO A 174 3.78 29.66 7.75
C PRO A 174 3.30 30.89 6.94
N SER A 175 4.16 31.44 6.08
CA SER A 175 3.86 32.56 5.18
C SER A 175 2.75 32.30 4.13
N GLY A 176 2.23 31.08 4.05
CA GLY A 176 1.17 30.71 3.12
C GLY A 176 -0.20 30.46 3.76
N VAL A 177 -0.33 30.57 5.09
CA VAL A 177 -1.58 30.30 5.83
C VAL A 177 -2.75 31.16 5.31
N SER A 178 -2.49 32.42 4.97
CA SER A 178 -3.46 33.34 4.36
C SER A 178 -4.07 32.86 3.02
N LYS A 179 -3.50 31.84 2.39
CA LYS A 179 -3.98 31.25 1.12
C LYS A 179 -4.80 29.97 1.34
N VAL A 180 -4.91 29.46 2.56
CA VAL A 180 -5.51 28.15 2.87
C VAL A 180 -6.98 28.09 2.46
N LYS A 181 -7.82 29.05 2.85
CA LYS A 181 -9.25 29.02 2.52
C LYS A 181 -9.48 28.95 1.01
N ALA A 182 -8.82 29.83 0.25
CA ALA A 182 -8.88 29.87 -1.22
C ALA A 182 -8.30 28.62 -1.92
N LEU A 183 -7.45 27.83 -1.24
CA LEU A 183 -7.00 26.52 -1.73
C LEU A 183 -8.03 25.42 -1.46
N VAL A 184 -8.71 25.46 -0.31
CA VAL A 184 -9.78 24.51 0.05
C VAL A 184 -11.04 24.74 -0.77
N GLU A 185 -11.46 26.00 -0.98
CA GLU A 185 -12.58 26.39 -1.86
C GLU A 185 -12.39 25.85 -3.29
N LYS A 186 -11.17 25.97 -3.83
CA LYS A 186 -10.80 25.41 -5.14
C LYS A 186 -10.67 23.88 -5.14
N SER A 187 -10.63 23.27 -3.97
CA SER A 187 -10.48 21.82 -3.75
C SER A 187 -11.77 21.22 -3.17
N ASN A 188 -12.91 21.60 -3.74
CA ASN A 188 -14.24 21.36 -3.18
C ASN A 188 -14.68 19.88 -3.14
N ASP A 189 -14.19 19.00 -4.01
CA ASP A 189 -14.44 17.55 -3.91
C ASP A 189 -13.25 16.76 -3.32
N GLY A 190 -13.51 15.54 -2.88
CA GLY A 190 -12.51 14.68 -2.25
C GLY A 190 -11.28 14.38 -3.13
N LYS A 191 -11.44 14.25 -4.45
CA LYS A 191 -10.32 13.97 -5.38
C LYS A 191 -9.46 15.22 -5.56
N LYS A 192 -10.07 16.41 -5.72
CA LYS A 192 -9.32 17.68 -5.75
C LYS A 192 -8.59 17.91 -4.43
N PHE A 193 -9.22 17.66 -3.28
CA PHE A 193 -8.58 17.81 -1.97
C PHE A 193 -7.41 16.83 -1.79
N ALA A 194 -7.57 15.56 -2.17
CA ALA A 194 -6.47 14.59 -2.19
C ALA A 194 -5.33 15.05 -3.12
N GLY A 195 -5.66 15.63 -4.27
CA GLY A 195 -4.71 16.24 -5.21
C GLY A 195 -3.96 17.44 -4.60
N LEU A 196 -4.63 18.31 -3.84
CA LEU A 196 -4.00 19.41 -3.10
C LEU A 196 -2.97 18.87 -2.10
N ILE A 197 -3.35 17.92 -1.25
CA ILE A 197 -2.42 17.33 -0.27
C ILE A 197 -1.25 16.62 -0.98
N TYR A 198 -1.50 15.93 -2.10
CA TYR A 198 -0.45 15.32 -2.92
C TYR A 198 0.57 16.34 -3.45
N GLN A 199 0.13 17.50 -3.94
CA GLN A 199 1.04 18.56 -4.38
C GLN A 199 1.80 19.20 -3.21
N LEU A 200 1.18 19.30 -2.03
CA LEU A 200 1.86 19.75 -0.81
C LEU A 200 2.96 18.77 -0.38
N LEU A 201 2.69 17.46 -0.39
CA LEU A 201 3.69 16.42 -0.11
C LEU A 201 4.86 16.47 -1.11
N LYS A 202 4.55 16.61 -2.40
CA LYS A 202 5.55 16.77 -3.47
C LYS A 202 6.41 18.02 -3.30
N LYS A 203 5.83 19.15 -2.86
CA LYS A 203 6.53 20.42 -2.67
C LYS A 203 7.33 20.47 -1.36
N TYR A 204 6.86 19.81 -0.31
CA TYR A 204 7.46 19.81 1.02
C TYR A 204 7.81 18.37 1.46
N PRO A 205 8.79 17.69 0.82
CA PRO A 205 9.10 16.28 1.12
C PRO A 205 9.53 16.05 2.57
N LYS A 206 10.03 17.07 3.27
CA LYS A 206 10.29 17.05 4.74
C LYS A 206 9.04 16.85 5.60
N SER A 207 7.84 16.84 5.02
CA SER A 207 6.59 16.47 5.70
C SER A 207 6.35 14.97 5.76
N ILE A 208 7.07 14.18 4.96
CA ILE A 208 6.98 12.72 4.92
C ILE A 208 7.98 12.15 5.94
N LYS A 209 7.49 11.44 6.95
CA LYS A 209 8.35 10.81 7.96
C LYS A 209 8.85 9.46 7.47
N ARG A 210 10.13 9.35 7.12
CA ARG A 210 10.76 8.04 6.92
C ARG A 210 10.76 7.24 8.23
N ILE A 211 10.41 5.97 8.14
CA ILE A 211 10.41 4.99 9.23
C ILE A 211 11.15 3.73 8.76
N LYS A 212 11.69 2.95 9.70
CA LYS A 212 12.08 1.56 9.37
C LYS A 212 10.83 0.78 8.98
N ASP A 213 10.97 -0.11 8.01
CA ASP A 213 9.93 -1.06 7.62
C ASP A 213 9.59 -1.97 8.82
N PRO A 214 8.33 -2.05 9.29
CA PRO A 214 7.93 -2.95 10.37
C PRO A 214 8.24 -4.42 10.09
N GLN A 215 8.18 -4.83 8.81
CA GLN A 215 8.53 -6.20 8.41
C GLN A 215 10.04 -6.44 8.53
N GLN A 216 10.86 -5.46 8.17
CA GLN A 216 12.31 -5.50 8.44
C GLN A 216 12.59 -5.49 9.94
N LYS A 217 11.87 -4.72 10.76
CA LYS A 217 12.04 -4.76 12.23
C LYS A 217 11.70 -6.14 12.80
N ILE A 218 10.63 -6.79 12.34
CA ILE A 218 10.27 -8.14 12.79
C ILE A 218 11.34 -9.16 12.36
N LEU A 219 11.81 -9.07 11.11
CA LEU A 219 12.88 -9.94 10.61
C LEU A 219 14.21 -9.70 11.33
N ASP A 220 14.59 -8.44 11.58
CA ASP A 220 15.73 -8.03 12.42
C ASP A 220 15.59 -8.64 13.83
N ASP A 221 14.42 -8.51 14.47
CA ASP A 221 14.22 -8.98 15.84
C ASP A 221 14.12 -10.51 15.95
N ILE A 222 13.69 -11.22 14.90
CA ILE A 222 13.80 -12.70 14.80
C ILE A 222 15.26 -13.12 14.60
N MET A 223 15.97 -12.55 13.60
CA MET A 223 17.38 -12.92 13.33
C MET A 223 18.33 -12.56 14.48
N ASN A 224 18.00 -11.54 15.29
CA ASN A 224 18.74 -11.19 16.50
C ASN A 224 18.19 -11.88 17.78
N GLY A 225 17.35 -12.91 17.66
CA GLY A 225 16.89 -13.76 18.78
C GLY A 225 15.97 -13.09 19.80
N LYS A 226 15.39 -11.93 19.49
CA LYS A 226 14.50 -11.16 20.39
C LYS A 226 13.03 -11.56 20.26
N LEU A 227 12.68 -12.27 19.19
CA LEU A 227 11.39 -12.92 18.97
C LEU A 227 11.65 -14.39 18.70
N LYS A 228 11.22 -15.27 19.62
CA LYS A 228 11.12 -16.71 19.37
C LYS A 228 9.90 -16.97 18.46
N THR A 229 10.03 -17.89 17.52
CA THR A 229 8.86 -18.51 16.89
C THR A 229 8.25 -19.55 17.84
N ASN A 230 7.00 -19.94 17.60
CA ASN A 230 6.28 -20.85 18.52
C ASN A 230 6.71 -22.32 18.39
N ASP A 231 7.63 -22.62 17.47
CA ASP A 231 8.07 -23.98 17.15
C ASP A 231 9.01 -24.58 18.23
N ASP A 232 9.56 -23.73 19.12
CA ASP A 232 10.35 -24.10 20.31
C ASP A 232 9.50 -24.72 21.46
N LYS A 233 8.34 -25.33 21.17
CA LYS A 233 7.39 -25.83 22.20
C LYS A 233 6.75 -27.20 21.93
N GLU A 234 7.58 -28.19 21.62
CA GLU A 234 7.32 -29.58 22.01
C GLU A 234 8.19 -29.95 23.22
N GLU A 235 7.76 -29.54 24.41
CA GLU A 235 8.24 -30.12 25.67
C GLU A 235 7.63 -31.53 25.78
N VAL A 236 8.46 -32.58 25.65
CA VAL A 236 8.02 -33.98 25.75
C VAL A 236 7.67 -34.30 27.20
N ALA A 237 6.44 -34.00 27.59
CA ALA A 237 5.85 -34.34 28.88
C ALA A 237 5.19 -35.72 28.82
N SER A 238 6.00 -36.78 28.74
CA SER A 238 5.57 -38.14 29.09
C SER A 238 5.92 -38.39 30.56
N GLY A 239 4.91 -38.33 31.44
CA GLY A 239 5.11 -38.57 32.86
C GLY A 239 5.26 -40.04 33.22
N ASP A 240 6.01 -40.31 34.28
CA ASP A 240 5.96 -41.61 34.98
C ASP A 240 4.62 -41.75 35.72
N GLU A 241 3.90 -42.87 35.52
CA GLU A 241 3.02 -43.39 36.57
C GLU A 241 2.93 -44.93 36.47
N ASP A 242 3.03 -45.57 37.63
CA ASP A 242 3.31 -47.00 37.84
C ASP A 242 2.06 -47.89 37.72
N ALA A 243 2.19 -49.09 37.14
CA ALA A 243 1.08 -50.05 37.02
C ALA A 243 1.51 -51.52 36.81
N GLY A 244 1.47 -52.32 37.89
CA GLY A 244 0.94 -53.70 37.85
C GLY A 244 1.92 -54.87 37.65
N GLU A 245 2.12 -55.67 38.70
CA GLU A 245 2.80 -56.98 38.69
C GLU A 245 1.83 -58.12 38.28
N ARG A 246 2.36 -59.22 37.68
CA ARG A 246 1.70 -60.54 37.42
C ARG A 246 0.57 -60.54 36.36
N ILE A 247 0.25 -61.63 35.64
CA ILE A 247 0.67 -63.05 35.63
C ILE A 247 0.45 -63.62 34.20
N GLU A 248 1.06 -64.71 33.72
CA GLU A 248 2.02 -65.64 34.32
C GLU A 248 3.44 -65.43 33.68
N LEU A 249 4.06 -66.26 32.82
CA LEU A 249 3.82 -67.65 32.35
C LEU A 249 5.19 -68.28 31.99
#